data_AF-X1C0Z0-F1
#
_entry.id   AF-X1C0Z0-F1
#
_cell.length_a   1.000
_cell.length_b   1.000
_cell.length_c   1.000
_cell.angle_alpha   90.00
_cell.angle_beta   90.00
_cell.angle_gamma   90.00
#
_symmetry.space_group_name_H-M   'P 1'
#
loop_
_entity.id
_entity.type
_entity.pdbx_description
1 polymer ?
#
loop_
_entity_poly.entity_id
_entity_poly.type
_entity_poly.pdbx_seq_one_letter_code
_entity_poly.pdbx_strand_id
1 'polypeptide(L)'
;MYNIVGKFLTKTERLILVTADVEIGEDEKEKFHYNEAYLLENPMAENFLNAFGERKIVIDIRMHLKPSGGVRNHGTGIRVHEHNLPSLYSSKKNLF
;
A
#
# COMPACT_ATOMS: atom_id res chain seq x y z
N MET A 1 -0.43 2.96 -18.49
CA MET A 1 -1.47 2.75 -17.46
C MET A 1 -1.92 1.28 -17.39
N TYR A 2 -2.33 0.65 -18.51
CA TYR A 2 -2.83 -0.73 -18.54
C TYR A 2 -1.97 -1.78 -17.82
N ASN A 3 -0.63 -1.75 -17.96
CA ASN A 3 0.24 -2.70 -17.25
C ASN A 3 0.18 -2.55 -15.71
N ILE A 4 0.07 -1.31 -15.21
CA ILE A 4 0.02 -1.06 -13.76
C ILE A 4 -1.31 -1.56 -13.21
N VAL A 5 -2.43 -1.21 -13.88
CA VAL A 5 -3.76 -1.67 -13.49
C VAL A 5 -3.84 -3.19 -13.58
N GLY A 6 -3.33 -3.81 -14.65
CA GLY A 6 -3.29 -5.27 -14.77
C GLY A 6 -2.50 -5.95 -13.66
N LYS A 7 -1.38 -5.36 -13.21
CA LYS A 7 -0.62 -5.85 -12.04
C LYS A 7 -1.39 -5.67 -10.74
N PHE A 8 -2.10 -4.56 -10.55
CA PHE A 8 -3.01 -4.37 -9.41
C PHE A 8 -4.11 -5.45 -9.38
N LEU A 9 -4.77 -5.70 -10.51
CA LEU A 9 -5.84 -6.70 -10.58
C LEU A 9 -5.35 -8.12 -10.27
N THR A 10 -4.15 -8.48 -10.74
CA THR A 10 -3.63 -9.86 -10.65
C THR A 10 -2.79 -10.14 -9.42
N LYS A 11 -1.89 -9.22 -9.04
CA LYS A 11 -0.98 -9.43 -7.90
C LYS A 11 -1.62 -9.10 -6.57
N THR A 12 -2.64 -8.24 -6.58
CA THR A 12 -3.35 -7.80 -5.38
C THR A 12 -4.83 -8.16 -5.43
N GLU A 13 -5.15 -9.30 -6.06
CA GLU A 13 -6.52 -9.82 -6.16
C GLU A 13 -7.15 -10.03 -4.76
N ARG A 14 -6.35 -10.47 -3.81
CA ARG A 14 -6.71 -10.63 -2.40
C ARG A 14 -5.58 -10.13 -1.52
N LEU A 15 -5.91 -9.28 -0.54
CA LEU A 15 -4.96 -8.73 0.41
C LEU A 15 -5.50 -8.87 1.83
N ILE A 16 -4.61 -9.08 2.79
CA ILE A 16 -4.90 -8.84 4.20
C ILE A 16 -4.26 -7.50 4.55
N LEU A 17 -5.10 -6.52 4.87
CA LEU A 17 -4.68 -5.22 5.42
C LEU A 17 -4.65 -5.35 6.94
N VAL A 18 -3.48 -5.18 7.55
CA VAL A 18 -3.28 -5.23 9.00
C VAL A 18 -2.83 -3.85 9.48
N THR A 19 -3.46 -3.32 10.52
CA THR A 19 -3.03 -2.08 11.19
C THR A 19 -2.36 -2.41 12.53
N ALA A 20 -1.50 -1.51 12.99
CA ALA A 20 -0.86 -1.62 14.27
C ALA A 20 -0.72 -0.25 14.92
N ASP A 21 -0.97 -0.19 16.23
CA ASP A 21 -0.48 0.90 17.06
C ASP A 21 1.02 0.73 17.29
N VAL A 22 1.74 1.85 17.34
CA VAL A 22 3.19 1.86 17.53
C VAL A 22 3.53 2.61 18.80
N GLU A 23 4.39 2.00 19.63
CA GLU A 23 4.99 2.64 20.80
C GLU A 23 6.51 2.44 20.81
N ILE A 24 7.23 3.42 21.36
CA ILE A 24 8.64 3.24 21.73
C ILE A 24 8.67 2.82 23.20
N GLY A 25 9.12 1.59 23.47
CA GLY A 25 9.22 1.06 24.81
C GLY A 25 10.34 1.72 25.62
N GLU A 26 10.34 1.50 26.94
CA GLU A 26 11.41 1.96 27.85
C GLU A 26 12.80 1.41 27.49
N ASP A 27 12.86 0.31 26.72
CA ASP A 27 14.10 -0.25 26.19
C ASP A 27 14.55 0.39 24.86
N GLU A 28 13.95 1.52 24.47
CA GLU A 28 14.19 2.25 23.22
C GLU A 28 13.92 1.41 21.97
N LYS A 29 13.09 0.37 22.10
CA LYS A 29 12.66 -0.47 20.98
C LYS A 29 11.25 -0.13 20.55
N GLU A 30 11.07 -0.06 19.23
CA GLU A 30 9.77 0.06 18.61
C GLU A 30 8.97 -1.24 18.79
N LYS A 31 7.76 -1.11 19.30
CA LYS A 31 6.81 -2.21 19.50
C LYS A 31 5.56 -1.95 18.67
N PHE A 32 4.99 -3.02 18.15
CA PHE A 32 3.83 -3.00 17.27
C PHE A 32 2.71 -3.85 17.87
N HIS A 33 1.58 -3.21 18.16
CA HIS A 33 0.37 -3.91 18.58
C HIS A 33 -0.59 -4.00 17.40
N TYR A 34 -0.57 -5.15 16.72
CA TYR A 34 -1.50 -5.44 15.61
C TYR A 34 -2.91 -5.59 16.15
N ASN A 35 -3.78 -4.65 15.80
CA ASN A 35 -5.07 -4.46 16.47
C ASN A 35 -6.28 -4.64 15.56
N GLU A 36 -6.11 -4.53 14.24
CA GLU A 36 -7.18 -4.81 13.28
C GLU A 36 -6.64 -5.52 12.05
N ALA A 37 -7.47 -6.39 11.46
CA ALA A 37 -7.17 -6.98 10.16
C ALA A 37 -8.40 -7.07 9.27
N TYR A 38 -8.22 -6.81 7.97
CA TYR A 38 -9.26 -6.87 6.96
C TYR A 38 -8.81 -7.65 5.73
N LEU A 39 -9.65 -8.58 5.27
CA LEU A 39 -9.52 -9.20 3.96
C LEU A 39 -10.16 -8.28 2.91
N LEU A 40 -9.37 -7.83 1.95
CA LEU A 40 -9.79 -7.07 0.78
C LEU A 40 -9.77 -7.99 -0.45
N GLU A 41 -10.85 -8.05 -1.20
CA GLU A 41 -10.97 -8.93 -2.38
C GLU A 41 -11.59 -8.21 -3.57
N ASN A 42 -11.26 -8.71 -4.76
CA ASN A 42 -11.79 -8.25 -6.05
C ASN A 42 -11.46 -6.76 -6.29
N PRO A 43 -10.17 -6.45 -6.55
CA PRO A 43 -9.77 -5.10 -6.94
C PRO A 43 -10.50 -4.66 -8.22
N MET A 44 -10.92 -3.40 -8.27
CA MET A 44 -11.65 -2.86 -9.43
C MET A 44 -10.82 -1.84 -10.20
N ALA A 45 -10.69 -2.08 -11.52
CA ALA A 45 -9.91 -1.22 -12.40
C ALA A 45 -10.45 0.22 -12.43
N GLU A 46 -11.77 0.37 -12.44
CA GLU A 46 -12.45 1.67 -12.41
C GLU A 46 -12.12 2.45 -11.14
N ASN A 47 -12.23 1.81 -9.96
CA ASN A 47 -11.88 2.46 -8.69
C ASN A 47 -10.41 2.89 -8.65
N PHE A 48 -9.51 2.08 -9.20
CA PHE A 48 -8.10 2.46 -9.32
C PHE A 48 -7.93 3.71 -10.19
N LEU A 49 -8.56 3.75 -11.37
CA LEU A 49 -8.44 4.88 -12.30
C LEU A 49 -9.05 6.17 -11.71
N ASN A 50 -10.20 6.05 -11.04
CA ASN A 50 -10.84 7.17 -10.35
C ASN A 50 -9.96 7.68 -9.21
N ALA A 51 -9.45 6.79 -8.36
CA ALA A 51 -8.54 7.15 -7.28
C ALA A 51 -7.24 7.78 -7.79
N PHE A 52 -6.73 7.36 -8.95
CA PHE A 52 -5.60 8.01 -9.61
C PHE A 52 -5.95 9.42 -10.09
N GLY A 53 -7.10 9.61 -10.75
CA GLY A 53 -7.59 10.92 -11.18
C GLY A 53 -7.82 11.90 -10.01
N GLU A 54 -8.27 11.37 -8.87
CA GLU A 54 -8.48 12.09 -7.62
C GLU A 54 -7.21 12.29 -6.79
N ARG A 55 -6.03 11.88 -7.30
CA ARG A 55 -4.73 11.99 -6.61
C ARG A 55 -4.63 11.20 -5.29
N LYS A 56 -5.48 10.20 -5.09
CA LYS A 56 -5.40 9.24 -3.97
C LYS A 56 -4.34 8.16 -4.21
N ILE A 57 -4.05 7.86 -5.47
CA ILE A 57 -2.93 7.01 -5.90
C ILE A 57 -1.83 7.89 -6.48
N VAL A 58 -0.59 7.65 -6.06
CA VAL A 58 0.60 8.39 -6.48
C VAL A 58 1.67 7.46 -7.03
N ILE A 59 2.47 8.00 -7.95
CA ILE A 59 3.66 7.34 -8.50
C ILE A 59 4.88 7.91 -7.78
N ASP A 60 5.64 7.03 -7.13
CA ASP A 60 6.78 7.37 -6.28
C ASP A 60 8.10 6.93 -6.95
N ILE A 61 8.95 7.89 -7.34
CA ILE A 61 10.25 7.62 -7.95
C ILE A 61 11.31 7.50 -6.84
N ARG A 62 11.71 6.27 -6.53
CA ARG A 62 12.53 5.96 -5.35
C ARG A 62 14.01 5.76 -5.70
N MET A 63 14.62 6.81 -6.24
CA MET A 63 16.07 6.85 -6.53
C MET A 63 16.79 7.76 -5.53
N HIS A 64 17.95 7.30 -5.05
CA HIS A 64 18.84 8.11 -4.22
C HIS A 64 20.30 7.65 -4.39
N LEU A 65 21.22 8.53 -4.03
CA LEU A 65 22.64 8.20 -3.92
C LEU A 65 22.91 7.59 -2.55
N LYS A 66 23.67 6.50 -2.51
CA LYS A 66 24.21 5.97 -1.26
C LYS A 66 25.30 6.91 -0.72
N PRO A 67 25.62 6.84 0.59
CA PRO A 67 26.77 7.56 1.15
C PRO A 67 28.09 7.23 0.44
N SER A 68 28.22 6.02 -0.12
CA SER A 68 29.38 5.59 -0.90
C SER A 68 29.43 6.14 -2.34
N GLY A 69 28.50 7.01 -2.74
CA GLY A 69 28.40 7.58 -4.09
C GLY A 69 27.68 6.70 -5.13
N GLY A 70 27.37 5.44 -4.80
CA GLY A 70 26.66 4.53 -5.71
C GLY A 70 25.18 4.87 -5.86
N VAL A 71 24.67 4.85 -7.09
CA VAL A 71 23.24 5.04 -7.37
C VAL A 71 22.44 3.84 -6.88
N ARG A 72 21.35 4.08 -6.14
CA ARG A 72 20.39 3.06 -5.74
C ARG A 72 18.99 3.41 -6.24
N ASN A 73 18.34 2.44 -6.88
CA ASN A 73 16.97 2.52 -7.33
C ASN A 73 16.15 1.39 -6.69
N HIS A 74 15.14 1.72 -5.87
CA HIS A 74 14.23 0.72 -5.26
C HIS A 74 13.07 0.33 -6.20
N GLY A 75 13.04 0.89 -7.41
CA GLY A 75 11.95 0.76 -8.36
C GLY A 75 10.83 1.76 -8.09
N THR A 76 10.10 2.12 -9.14
CA THR A 76 8.94 3.00 -9.07
C THR A 76 7.83 2.38 -8.22
N GLY A 77 7.45 3.07 -7.15
CA GLY A 77 6.34 2.66 -6.29
C GLY A 77 5.01 3.18 -6.82
N ILE A 78 3.96 2.36 -6.72
CA ILE A 78 2.58 2.81 -6.86
C ILE A 78 1.99 2.79 -5.46
N ARG A 79 1.62 3.95 -4.92
CA ARG A 79 1.26 4.12 -3.51
C ARG A 79 -0.13 4.71 -3.39
N VAL A 80 -0.84 4.32 -2.34
CA VAL A 80 -2.15 4.84 -1.97
C VAL A 80 -2.13 5.10 -0.47
N HIS A 81 -2.83 6.14 -0.02
CA HIS A 81 -3.01 6.33 1.41
C HIS A 81 -3.84 5.18 2.00
N GLU A 82 -3.45 4.65 3.16
CA GLU A 82 -4.09 3.46 3.75
C GLU A 82 -5.62 3.57 3.87
N HIS A 83 -6.15 4.74 4.26
CA HIS A 83 -7.59 4.97 4.36
C HIS A 83 -8.33 4.83 3.01
N ASN A 84 -7.64 5.05 1.88
CA ASN A 84 -8.21 4.92 0.54
C ASN A 84 -8.06 3.51 -0.02
N LEU A 85 -7.12 2.69 0.48
CA LEU A 85 -6.85 1.36 -0.07
C LEU A 85 -8.11 0.47 -0.13
N PRO A 86 -8.94 0.38 0.92
CA PRO A 86 -10.16 -0.43 0.87
C PRO A 86 -11.14 -0.01 -0.22
N SER A 87 -11.19 1.29 -0.57
CA SER A 87 -12.09 1.79 -1.62
C SER A 87 -11.74 1.27 -3.01
N LEU A 88 -10.56 0.69 -3.20
CA LEU A 88 -10.14 0.11 -4.48
C LEU A 88 -10.70 -1.31 -4.71
N TYR A 89 -11.35 -1.88 -3.70
CA TYR A 89 -11.83 -3.26 -3.68
C TYR A 89 -13.36 -3.33 -3.57
N SER A 90 -13.97 -4.37 -4.12
CA SER A 90 -15.41 -4.57 -4.02
C SER A 90 -15.85 -5.21 -2.70
N SER A 91 -14.92 -5.85 -1.99
CA SER A 91 -15.19 -6.56 -0.73
C SER A 91 -14.17 -6.17 0.33
N LYS A 92 -14.67 -5.91 1.55
CA LYS A 92 -13.89 -5.72 2.78
C LYS A 92 -14.54 -6.55 3.88
N LYS A 93 -13.81 -7.54 4.40
CA LYS A 93 -14.24 -8.38 5.52
C LYS A 93 -13.30 -8.18 6.71
N ASN A 94 -13.84 -7.79 7.88
CA ASN A 94 -13.07 -7.78 9.12
C ASN A 94 -12.71 -9.22 9.53
N LEU A 95 -11.47 -9.41 9.97
CA LEU A 95 -10.93 -10.69 10.44
C LEU A 95 -10.78 -10.72 11.96
N PHE A 96 -10.42 -9.59 12.56
CA PHE A 96 -10.47 -9.27 13.97
C PHE A 96 -10.29 -7.76 14.15
#